data_AF-A0A845U1H1-F1
#
_entry.id   AF-A0A845U1H1-F1
#
_cell.length_a   1.000
_cell.length_b   1.000
_cell.length_c   1.000
_cell.angle_alpha   90.00
_cell.angle_beta   90.00
_cell.angle_gamma   90.00
#
_symmetry.space_group_name_H-M   'P 1'
#
loop_
_entity.id
_entity.type
_entity.pdbx_description
1 polymer ?
#
loop_
_entity_poly.entity_id
_entity_poly.type
_entity_poly.pdbx_seq_one_letter_code
_entity_poly.pdbx_strand_id
1 'polypeptide(L)'
;MKTSAPNSVSLTLVLALWFGLAAGFCEGLGLWLMQVFQVATWKMRQIPMPVQMVWAAPICYAILFGFAGLLLFGLQRLLTRFPWTKITVFLFSIGLFVALLSVAGRLSPLGILGLSAGFSSVFLRYYQKHEAMFNAFCRRSLPWLAAAILLASLGIEGGIRIAERRALAALPPARPGAPNVLLLVVDTLRADKLSGYGYARQTSPHMDQVGR
;
A
#
# COMPACT_ATOMS: atom_id res chain seq x y z
N MET A 1 -34.76 28.34 -7.03
CA MET A 1 -33.48 28.18 -6.31
C MET A 1 -32.87 26.84 -6.74
N LYS A 2 -32.01 26.84 -7.76
CA LYS A 2 -31.35 25.62 -8.27
C LYS A 2 -30.36 25.14 -7.22
N THR A 3 -30.72 24.12 -6.45
CA THR A 3 -29.77 23.38 -5.61
C THR A 3 -28.78 22.72 -6.54
N SER A 4 -27.60 23.31 -6.67
CA SER A 4 -26.48 22.79 -7.45
C SER A 4 -26.18 21.36 -7.00
N ALA A 5 -26.52 20.38 -7.83
CA ALA A 5 -26.04 19.02 -7.66
C ALA A 5 -24.50 19.10 -7.48
N PRO A 6 -23.92 18.48 -6.45
CA PRO A 6 -22.48 18.51 -6.27
C PRO A 6 -21.83 18.01 -7.57
N ASN A 7 -20.90 18.78 -8.14
CA ASN A 7 -20.24 18.46 -9.40
C ASN A 7 -19.75 17.01 -9.35
N SER A 8 -20.39 16.12 -10.11
CA SER A 8 -20.10 14.66 -10.14
C SER A 8 -18.62 14.39 -10.41
N VAL A 9 -18.00 15.28 -11.18
CA VAL A 9 -16.56 15.41 -11.41
C VAL A 9 -15.72 15.45 -10.13
N SER A 10 -16.05 16.34 -9.19
CA SER A 10 -15.30 16.49 -7.94
C SER A 10 -15.47 15.26 -7.04
N LEU A 11 -16.63 14.60 -7.15
CA LEU A 11 -16.93 13.40 -6.39
C LEU A 11 -16.07 12.20 -6.85
N THR A 12 -15.81 12.05 -8.15
CA THR A 12 -14.96 10.95 -8.69
C THR A 12 -13.58 10.93 -8.03
N LEU A 13 -12.94 12.10 -7.89
CA LEU A 13 -11.61 12.21 -7.27
C LEU A 13 -11.66 11.97 -5.76
N VAL A 14 -12.71 12.44 -5.08
CA VAL A 14 -12.90 12.16 -3.65
C VAL A 14 -13.08 10.66 -3.42
N LEU A 15 -13.89 9.99 -4.24
CA LEU A 15 -14.10 8.55 -4.16
C LEU A 15 -12.80 7.80 -4.46
N ALA A 16 -12.03 8.21 -5.47
CA ALA A 16 -10.73 7.63 -5.80
C ALA A 16 -9.78 7.64 -4.61
N LEU A 17 -9.58 8.81 -4.00
CA LEU A 17 -8.70 8.94 -2.83
C LEU A 17 -9.25 8.18 -1.63
N TRP A 18 -10.54 8.25 -1.37
CA TRP A 18 -11.16 7.56 -0.24
C TRP A 18 -11.05 6.05 -0.34
N PHE A 19 -11.41 5.46 -1.49
CA PHE A 19 -11.28 4.03 -1.72
C PHE A 19 -9.83 3.58 -1.73
N GLY A 20 -8.91 4.36 -2.32
CA GLY A 20 -7.48 4.06 -2.30
C GLY A 20 -6.92 4.00 -0.88
N LEU A 21 -7.13 5.06 -0.10
CA LEU A 21 -6.67 5.11 1.29
C LEU A 21 -7.32 4.01 2.14
N ALA A 22 -8.62 3.76 1.98
CA ALA A 22 -9.34 2.73 2.74
C ALA A 22 -8.84 1.32 2.38
N ALA A 23 -8.69 1.01 1.09
CA ALA A 23 -8.22 -0.29 0.62
C ALA A 23 -6.79 -0.56 1.09
N GLY A 24 -5.88 0.40 0.89
CA GLY A 24 -4.50 0.25 1.34
C GLY A 24 -4.38 0.19 2.86
N PHE A 25 -5.21 0.92 3.61
CA PHE A 25 -5.24 0.82 5.08
C PHE A 25 -5.73 -0.56 5.54
N CYS A 26 -6.83 -1.05 4.96
CA CYS A 26 -7.35 -2.39 5.26
C CYS A 26 -6.33 -3.50 4.94
N GLU A 27 -5.62 -3.39 3.82
CA GLU A 27 -4.58 -4.36 3.47
C GLU A 27 -3.36 -4.25 4.40
N GLY A 28 -2.79 -3.04 4.55
CA GLY A 28 -1.60 -2.83 5.37
C GLY A 28 -1.81 -3.19 6.83
N LEU A 29 -2.92 -2.76 7.43
CA LEU A 29 -3.29 -3.13 8.80
C LEU A 29 -3.64 -4.63 8.89
N GLY A 30 -4.39 -5.16 7.92
CA GLY A 30 -4.79 -6.57 7.90
C GLY A 30 -3.59 -7.51 7.87
N LEU A 31 -2.63 -7.27 6.97
CA LEU A 31 -1.40 -8.04 6.86
C LEU A 31 -0.55 -7.95 8.13
N TRP A 32 -0.39 -6.74 8.67
CA TRP A 32 0.36 -6.53 9.91
C TRP A 32 -0.29 -7.27 11.09
N LEU A 33 -1.61 -7.16 11.27
CA LEU A 33 -2.33 -7.88 12.34
C LEU A 33 -2.23 -9.40 12.17
N MET A 34 -2.37 -9.92 10.95
CA MET A 34 -2.22 -11.35 10.67
C MET A 34 -0.83 -11.87 11.06
N GLN A 35 0.21 -11.06 10.85
CA GLN A 35 1.57 -11.39 11.28
C GLN A 35 1.73 -11.31 12.80
N VAL A 36 1.23 -10.26 13.45
CA VAL A 36 1.33 -10.08 14.91
C VAL A 36 0.63 -11.22 15.66
N PHE A 37 -0.58 -11.59 15.23
CA PHE A 37 -1.34 -12.67 15.87
C PHE A 37 -0.94 -14.08 15.41
N GLN A 38 0.05 -14.20 14.52
CA GLN A 38 0.51 -15.49 13.96
C GLN A 38 -0.62 -16.31 13.30
N VAL A 39 -1.68 -15.64 12.85
CA VAL A 39 -2.83 -16.26 12.14
C VAL A 39 -2.53 -16.39 10.63
N ALA A 40 -1.45 -15.75 10.17
CA ALA A 40 -0.98 -15.79 8.79
C ALA A 40 -0.66 -17.21 8.31
N THR A 41 -1.11 -17.54 7.09
CA THR A 41 -0.81 -18.81 6.40
C THR A 41 0.71 -19.00 6.28
N TRP A 42 1.21 -20.25 6.24
CA TRP A 42 2.65 -20.57 6.12
C TRP A 42 3.41 -19.73 5.07
N LYS A 43 2.79 -19.44 3.91
CA LYS A 43 3.37 -18.57 2.86
C LYS A 43 3.59 -17.12 3.30
N MET A 44 2.68 -16.55 4.09
CA MET A 44 2.80 -15.17 4.59
C MET A 44 3.75 -15.06 5.78
N ARG A 45 3.97 -16.15 6.52
CA ARG A 45 4.91 -16.18 7.66
C ARG A 45 6.37 -16.06 7.23
N GLN A 46 6.69 -16.41 5.97
CA GLN A 46 8.04 -16.37 5.43
C GLN A 46 8.47 -14.99 4.93
N ILE A 47 7.52 -14.08 4.67
CA ILE A 47 7.81 -12.72 4.21
C ILE A 47 7.49 -11.77 5.37
N PRO A 48 8.49 -11.25 6.10
CA PRO A 48 8.23 -10.30 7.16
C PRO A 48 7.59 -9.04 6.57
N MET A 49 6.37 -8.73 7.00
CA MET A 49 5.69 -7.48 6.64
C MET A 49 6.13 -6.40 7.62
N PRO A 50 6.90 -5.39 7.15
CA PRO A 50 7.31 -4.30 8.00
C PRO A 50 6.08 -3.51 8.47
N VAL A 51 6.10 -3.02 9.71
CA VAL A 51 5.01 -2.19 10.27
C VAL A 51 4.71 -0.94 9.43
N GLN A 52 5.70 -0.50 8.63
CA GLN A 52 5.56 0.58 7.65
C GLN A 52 4.47 0.32 6.60
N MET A 53 4.09 -0.94 6.33
CA MET A 53 2.98 -1.25 5.42
C MET A 53 1.66 -0.60 5.87
N VAL A 54 1.47 -0.37 7.16
CA VAL A 54 0.25 0.26 7.71
C VAL A 54 0.00 1.65 7.11
N TRP A 55 1.05 2.42 6.81
CA TRP A 55 0.93 3.74 6.20
C TRP A 55 1.35 3.76 4.71
N ALA A 56 2.30 2.91 4.31
CA ALA A 56 2.80 2.87 2.94
C ALA A 56 1.76 2.30 1.96
N ALA A 57 1.06 1.23 2.32
CA ALA A 57 0.01 0.65 1.47
C ALA A 57 -1.12 1.66 1.16
N PRO A 58 -1.69 2.40 2.13
CA PRO A 58 -2.65 3.46 1.84
C PRO A 58 -2.16 4.51 0.84
N ILE A 59 -0.89 4.93 0.93
CA ILE A 59 -0.32 5.91 -0.01
C ILE A 59 -0.20 5.31 -1.41
N CYS A 60 0.33 4.09 -1.54
CA CYS A 60 0.44 3.40 -2.81
C CYS A 60 -0.93 3.23 -3.49
N TYR A 61 -1.95 2.82 -2.72
CA TYR A 61 -3.30 2.70 -3.24
C TYR A 61 -3.93 4.05 -3.55
N ALA A 62 -3.68 5.10 -2.76
CA ALA A 62 -4.14 6.45 -3.07
C ALA A 62 -3.55 6.98 -4.39
N ILE A 63 -2.27 6.68 -4.67
CA ILE A 63 -1.64 7.00 -5.95
C ILE A 63 -2.30 6.20 -7.09
N LEU A 64 -2.43 4.88 -6.93
CA LEU A 64 -3.02 4.00 -7.94
C LEU A 64 -4.47 4.39 -8.26
N PHE A 65 -5.31 4.53 -7.24
CA PHE A 65 -6.72 4.89 -7.41
C PHE A 65 -6.86 6.35 -7.82
N GLY A 66 -6.00 7.25 -7.33
CA GLY A 66 -5.95 8.63 -7.76
C GLY A 66 -5.66 8.75 -9.27
N PHE A 67 -4.69 7.99 -9.78
CA PHE A 67 -4.40 7.91 -11.20
C PHE A 67 -5.59 7.36 -12.00
N ALA A 68 -6.20 6.26 -11.54
CA ALA A 68 -7.42 5.72 -12.16
C ALA A 68 -8.59 6.72 -12.13
N GLY A 69 -8.73 7.47 -11.03
CA GLY A 69 -9.72 8.53 -10.86
C GLY A 69 -9.49 9.71 -11.81
N LEU A 70 -8.23 10.09 -12.06
CA LEU A 70 -7.87 11.10 -13.06
C LEU A 70 -8.19 10.64 -14.48
N LEU A 71 -7.95 9.36 -14.81
CA LEU A 71 -8.33 8.78 -16.10
C LEU A 71 -9.85 8.77 -16.29
N LEU A 72 -10.60 8.32 -15.28
CA LEU A 72 -12.07 8.34 -15.30
C LEU A 72 -12.61 9.76 -15.38
N PHE A 73 -11.97 10.71 -14.70
CA PHE A 73 -12.31 12.12 -14.80
C PHE A 73 -12.10 12.68 -16.22
N GLY A 74 -11.00 12.32 -16.88
CA GLY A 74 -10.76 12.64 -18.29
C GLY A 74 -11.85 12.06 -19.19
N LEU A 75 -12.13 10.75 -19.06
CA LEU A 75 -13.17 10.04 -19.83
C LEU A 75 -14.57 10.63 -19.61
N GLN A 76 -14.87 11.06 -18.38
CA GLN A 76 -16.15 11.71 -18.04
C GLN A 76 -16.37 13.01 -18.83
N ARG A 77 -15.29 13.73 -19.17
CA ARG A 77 -15.39 14.93 -20.01
C ARG A 77 -15.65 14.60 -21.48
N LEU A 78 -15.19 13.46 -21.96
CA LEU A 78 -15.39 13.02 -23.36
C LEU A 78 -16.77 12.39 -23.57
N LEU A 79 -17.28 11.66 -22.58
CA LEU A 79 -18.49 10.84 -22.73
C LEU A 79 -19.53 11.20 -21.65
N THR A 80 -20.36 12.20 -21.92
CA THR A 80 -21.29 12.79 -20.93
C THR A 80 -22.52 11.95 -20.59
N ARG A 81 -22.80 10.87 -21.35
CA ARG A 81 -24.05 10.09 -21.21
C ARG A 81 -23.99 8.91 -20.23
N PHE A 82 -22.84 8.62 -19.64
CA PHE A 82 -22.66 7.46 -18.77
C PHE A 82 -22.86 7.78 -17.27
N PRO A 83 -23.33 6.81 -16.46
CA PRO A 83 -23.48 6.96 -15.02
C PRO A 83 -22.11 6.83 -14.31
N TRP A 84 -21.20 7.78 -14.54
CA TRP A 84 -19.80 7.75 -14.09
C TRP A 84 -19.63 7.50 -12.60
N THR A 85 -20.50 8.07 -11.75
CA THR A 85 -20.45 7.83 -10.30
C THR A 85 -20.66 6.36 -9.95
N LYS A 86 -21.63 5.69 -10.60
CA LYS A 86 -21.91 4.27 -10.37
C LYS A 86 -20.76 3.38 -10.86
N ILE A 87 -20.19 3.72 -12.02
CA ILE A 87 -19.03 3.03 -12.58
C ILE A 87 -17.83 3.17 -11.64
N THR A 88 -17.57 4.39 -11.15
CA THR A 88 -16.47 4.70 -10.23
C THR A 88 -16.60 3.90 -8.93
N VAL A 89 -17.78 3.93 -8.30
CA VAL A 89 -18.04 3.17 -7.06
C VAL A 89 -17.87 1.68 -7.30
N PHE A 90 -18.41 1.15 -8.40
CA PHE A 90 -18.26 -0.26 -8.74
C PHE A 90 -16.80 -0.67 -8.91
N LEU A 91 -16.05 0.02 -9.78
CA LEU A 91 -14.65 -0.30 -10.07
C LEU A 91 -13.76 -0.17 -8.83
N PHE A 92 -13.92 0.89 -8.04
CA PHE A 92 -13.10 1.08 -6.85
C PHE A 92 -13.50 0.15 -5.70
N SER A 93 -14.78 -0.22 -5.59
CA SER A 93 -15.20 -1.26 -4.65
C SER A 93 -14.61 -2.63 -4.98
N ILE A 94 -14.41 -2.96 -6.27
CA ILE A 94 -13.70 -4.20 -6.65
C ILE A 94 -12.29 -4.18 -6.06
N GLY A 95 -11.54 -3.09 -6.25
CA GLY A 95 -10.19 -2.97 -5.71
C GLY A 95 -10.14 -3.08 -4.18
N LEU A 96 -11.11 -2.48 -3.48
CA LEU A 96 -11.26 -2.61 -2.02
C LEU A 96 -11.49 -4.07 -1.59
N PHE A 97 -12.41 -4.78 -2.24
CA PHE A 97 -12.71 -6.18 -1.89
C PHE A 97 -11.57 -7.12 -2.28
N VAL A 98 -10.87 -6.85 -3.39
CA VAL A 98 -9.65 -7.59 -3.75
C VAL A 98 -8.61 -7.44 -2.64
N ALA A 99 -8.35 -6.21 -2.18
CA ALA A 99 -7.41 -5.96 -1.09
C ALA A 99 -7.81 -6.74 0.19
N LEU A 100 -9.07 -6.64 0.61
CA LEU A 100 -9.59 -7.35 1.79
C LEU A 100 -9.50 -8.88 1.69
N LEU A 101 -9.91 -9.45 0.55
CA LEU A 101 -9.91 -10.91 0.35
C LEU A 101 -8.50 -11.46 0.17
N SER A 102 -7.57 -10.66 -0.35
CA SER A 102 -6.16 -11.05 -0.53
C SER A 102 -5.44 -11.21 0.81
N VAL A 103 -5.79 -10.42 1.84
CA VAL A 103 -5.24 -10.55 3.20
C VAL A 103 -5.45 -11.95 3.77
N ALA A 104 -6.55 -12.62 3.42
CA ALA A 104 -6.81 -13.97 3.91
C ALA A 104 -5.84 -15.02 3.33
N GLY A 105 -5.29 -14.81 2.13
CA GLY A 105 -4.34 -15.71 1.47
C GLY A 105 -4.80 -17.16 1.26
N ARG A 106 -6.10 -17.43 1.37
CA ARG A 106 -6.70 -18.77 1.26
C ARG A 106 -7.46 -19.01 -0.04
N LEU A 107 -7.74 -17.94 -0.78
CA LEU A 107 -8.56 -17.97 -1.99
C LEU A 107 -7.67 -17.97 -3.24
N SER A 108 -8.10 -18.67 -4.29
CA SER A 108 -7.44 -18.59 -5.58
C SER A 108 -7.63 -17.20 -6.20
N PRO A 109 -6.71 -16.73 -7.07
CA PRO A 109 -6.83 -15.40 -7.69
C PRO A 109 -8.16 -15.20 -8.42
N LEU A 110 -8.65 -16.23 -9.14
CA LEU A 110 -9.94 -16.19 -9.82
C LEU A 110 -11.12 -16.12 -8.82
N GLY A 111 -11.02 -16.82 -7.70
CA GLY A 111 -12.02 -16.76 -6.63
C GLY A 111 -12.10 -15.37 -6.00
N ILE A 112 -10.95 -14.71 -5.79
CA ILE A 112 -10.88 -13.33 -5.29
C ILE A 112 -11.56 -12.38 -6.27
N LEU A 113 -11.25 -12.46 -7.57
CA LEU A 113 -11.86 -11.60 -8.58
C LEU A 113 -13.38 -11.81 -8.67
N GLY A 114 -13.83 -13.08 -8.70
CA GLY A 114 -15.26 -13.42 -8.75
C GLY A 114 -16.03 -12.92 -7.52
N LEU A 115 -15.52 -13.17 -6.32
CA LEU A 115 -16.14 -12.70 -5.07
C LEU A 115 -16.13 -11.18 -4.96
N SER A 116 -15.03 -10.53 -5.35
CA SER A 116 -14.92 -9.07 -5.35
C SER A 116 -15.94 -8.43 -6.29
N ALA A 117 -16.15 -8.99 -7.48
CA ALA A 117 -17.18 -8.53 -8.41
C ALA A 117 -18.60 -8.73 -7.84
N GLY A 118 -18.85 -9.88 -7.17
CA GLY A 118 -20.11 -10.17 -6.49
C GLY A 118 -20.41 -9.19 -5.35
N PHE A 119 -19.46 -8.97 -4.44
CA PHE A 119 -19.59 -8.00 -3.36
C PHE A 119 -19.73 -6.57 -3.87
N SER A 120 -18.98 -6.20 -4.90
CA SER A 120 -19.11 -4.88 -5.54
C SER A 120 -20.49 -4.65 -6.13
N SER A 121 -21.12 -5.69 -6.70
CA SER A 121 -22.48 -5.61 -7.22
C SER A 121 -23.51 -5.41 -6.11
N VAL A 122 -23.37 -6.11 -4.98
CA VAL A 122 -24.22 -5.92 -3.78
C VAL A 122 -24.01 -4.52 -3.19
N PHE A 123 -22.75 -4.11 -3.06
CA PHE A 123 -22.35 -2.82 -2.53
C PHE A 123 -22.89 -1.68 -3.38
N LEU A 124 -22.83 -1.79 -4.71
CA LEU A 124 -23.38 -0.80 -5.62
C LEU A 124 -24.90 -0.64 -5.44
N ARG A 125 -25.65 -1.73 -5.23
CA ARG A 125 -27.09 -1.65 -4.92
C ARG A 125 -27.36 -0.92 -3.60
N TYR A 126 -26.56 -1.20 -2.58
CA TYR A 126 -26.65 -0.51 -1.29
C TYR A 126 -26.31 0.99 -1.42
N TYR A 127 -25.24 1.32 -2.17
CA TYR A 127 -24.83 2.68 -2.48
C TYR A 127 -25.94 3.47 -3.16
N GLN A 128 -26.60 2.89 -4.18
CA GLN A 128 -27.69 3.56 -4.89
C GLN A 128 -28.86 3.94 -3.98
N LYS A 129 -29.13 3.15 -2.94
CA LYS A 129 -30.19 3.45 -1.95
C LYS A 129 -29.79 4.57 -0.97
N HIS A 130 -28.49 4.78 -0.74
CA HIS A 130 -27.97 5.71 0.27
C HIS A 130 -26.91 6.67 -0.28
N GLU A 131 -27.04 7.05 -1.56
CA GLU A 131 -26.00 7.76 -2.30
C GLU A 131 -25.55 9.06 -1.60
N ALA A 132 -26.51 9.91 -1.21
CA ALA A 132 -26.24 11.19 -0.56
C ALA A 132 -25.49 11.01 0.77
N MET A 133 -25.92 10.03 1.58
CA MET A 133 -25.31 9.72 2.87
C MET A 133 -23.88 9.22 2.69
N PHE A 134 -23.65 8.28 1.76
CA PHE A 134 -22.34 7.71 1.51
C PHE A 134 -21.36 8.77 0.95
N ASN A 135 -21.81 9.59 0.00
CA ASN A 135 -20.99 10.65 -0.57
C ASN A 135 -20.58 11.68 0.49
N ALA A 136 -21.50 12.05 1.39
CA ALA A 136 -21.21 12.93 2.52
C ALA A 136 -20.24 12.27 3.51
N PHE A 137 -20.42 10.98 3.80
CA PHE A 137 -19.52 10.20 4.64
C PHE A 137 -18.09 10.16 4.07
N CYS A 138 -17.91 9.84 2.79
CA CYS A 138 -16.59 9.84 2.15
C CYS A 138 -15.93 11.22 2.22
N ARG A 139 -16.65 12.29 1.89
CA ARG A 139 -16.13 13.67 1.96
C ARG A 139 -15.70 14.06 3.37
N ARG A 140 -16.51 13.70 4.38
CA ARG A 140 -16.25 14.08 5.77
C ARG A 140 -15.14 13.23 6.40
N SER A 141 -15.07 11.94 6.08
CA SER A 141 -14.09 11.02 6.66
C SER A 141 -12.73 11.04 5.94
N LEU A 142 -12.66 11.45 4.67
CA LEU A 142 -11.41 11.53 3.91
C LEU A 142 -10.29 12.30 4.64
N PRO A 143 -10.49 13.53 5.15
CA PRO A 143 -9.41 14.26 5.84
C PRO A 143 -8.98 13.56 7.13
N TRP A 144 -9.91 12.92 7.85
CA TRP A 144 -9.58 12.15 9.05
C TRP A 144 -8.78 10.89 8.73
N LEU A 145 -9.13 10.19 7.65
CA LEU A 145 -8.38 9.02 7.18
C LEU A 145 -6.97 9.43 6.74
N ALA A 146 -6.84 10.51 5.97
CA ALA A 146 -5.54 11.05 5.58
C ALA A 146 -4.71 11.50 6.79
N ALA A 147 -5.32 12.18 7.77
CA ALA A 147 -4.66 12.57 9.01
C ALA A 147 -4.22 11.36 9.84
N ALA A 148 -5.05 10.32 9.94
CA ALA A 148 -4.70 9.09 10.64
C ALA A 148 -3.50 8.38 9.98
N ILE A 149 -3.46 8.31 8.65
CA ILE A 149 -2.34 7.73 7.89
C ILE A 149 -1.06 8.57 8.07
N LEU A 150 -1.18 9.90 8.07
CA LEU A 150 -0.05 10.80 8.32
C LEU A 150 0.48 10.67 9.76
N LEU A 151 -0.40 10.60 10.75
CA LEU A 151 0.00 10.38 12.14
C LEU A 151 0.65 8.99 12.31
N ALA A 152 0.11 7.97 11.65
CA ALA A 152 0.71 6.63 11.65
C ALA A 152 2.10 6.64 11.01
N SER A 153 2.28 7.32 9.86
CA SER A 153 3.59 7.40 9.20
C SER A 153 4.62 8.12 10.08
N LEU A 154 4.26 9.27 10.65
CA LEU A 154 5.13 10.02 11.55
C LEU A 154 5.46 9.24 12.83
N GLY A 155 4.47 8.58 13.43
CA GLY A 155 4.64 7.78 14.64
C GLY A 155 5.52 6.56 14.42
N ILE A 156 5.29 5.81 13.33
CA ILE A 156 6.07 4.61 12.99
C ILE A 156 7.50 4.99 12.62
N GLU A 157 7.69 5.90 11.67
CA GLU A 157 9.02 6.31 11.21
C GLU A 157 9.80 7.03 12.30
N GLY A 158 9.15 7.92 13.05
CA GLY A 158 9.75 8.61 14.19
C GLY A 158 10.14 7.63 15.29
N GLY A 159 9.26 6.69 15.63
CA GLY A 159 9.52 5.65 16.62
C GLY A 159 10.73 4.78 16.25
N ILE A 160 10.81 4.33 15.00
CA ILE A 160 11.94 3.53 14.49
C ILE A 160 13.24 4.34 14.60
N ARG A 161 13.27 5.58 14.11
CA ARG A 161 14.48 6.43 14.17
C ARG A 161 14.91 6.74 15.61
N ILE A 162 13.97 6.96 16.52
CA ILE A 162 14.28 7.20 17.93
C ILE A 162 14.82 5.94 18.58
N ALA A 163 14.20 4.78 18.33
CA ALA A 163 14.65 3.49 18.85
C ALA A 163 16.06 3.15 18.35
N GLU A 164 16.32 3.34 17.06
CA GLU A 164 17.64 3.15 16.44
C GLU A 164 18.68 4.08 17.06
N ARG A 165 18.40 5.39 17.16
CA ARG A 165 19.30 6.36 17.80
C ARG A 165 19.59 6.01 19.25
N ARG A 166 18.59 5.57 20.01
CA ARG A 166 18.77 5.13 21.40
C ARG A 166 19.62 3.88 21.50
N ALA A 167 19.41 2.90 20.62
CA ALA A 167 20.20 1.69 20.57
C ALA A 167 21.67 1.99 20.24
N LEU A 168 21.93 2.86 19.26
CA LEU A 168 23.28 3.28 18.89
C LEU A 168 23.96 4.09 20.00
N ALA A 169 23.24 4.99 20.67
CA ALA A 169 23.78 5.78 21.78
C ALA A 169 24.07 4.93 23.03
N ALA A 170 23.40 3.79 23.19
CA ALA A 170 23.66 2.83 24.26
C ALA A 170 24.88 1.94 24.01
N LEU A 171 25.48 1.99 22.80
CA LEU A 171 26.69 1.23 22.51
C LEU A 171 27.88 1.80 23.29
N PRO A 172 28.78 0.94 23.81
CA PRO A 172 30.00 1.41 24.44
C PRO A 172 30.84 2.19 23.40
N PRO A 173 31.56 3.24 23.84
CA PRO A 173 32.46 3.95 22.94
C PRO A 173 33.51 2.99 22.38
N ALA A 174 33.87 3.18 21.11
CA ALA A 174 34.97 2.44 20.50
C ALA A 174 36.26 2.67 21.30
N ARG A 175 37.05 1.61 21.49
CA ARG A 175 38.36 1.73 22.16
C ARG A 175 39.26 2.68 21.35
N PRO A 176 40.11 3.48 22.00
CA PRO A 176 41.11 4.28 21.29
C PRO A 176 41.95 3.40 20.36
N GLY A 177 42.07 3.80 19.09
CA GLY A 177 42.80 3.04 18.08
C GLY A 177 42.08 1.81 17.53
N ALA A 178 40.80 1.58 17.88
CA ALA A 178 40.02 0.51 17.26
C ALA A 178 39.87 0.74 15.74
N PRO A 179 40.01 -0.30 14.92
CA PRO A 179 39.82 -0.17 13.47
C PRO A 179 38.35 0.06 13.12
N ASN A 180 38.10 0.79 12.03
CA ASN A 180 36.76 0.87 11.45
C ASN A 180 36.39 -0.48 10.82
N VAL A 181 35.19 -0.97 11.12
CA VAL A 181 34.65 -2.20 10.51
C VAL A 181 33.51 -1.83 9.57
N LEU A 182 33.65 -2.18 8.29
CA LEU A 182 32.59 -2.06 7.29
C LEU A 182 32.10 -3.46 6.92
N LEU A 183 30.86 -3.79 7.31
CA LEU A 183 30.21 -5.04 6.93
C LEU A 183 29.30 -4.79 5.72
N LEU A 184 29.61 -5.43 4.59
CA LEU A 184 28.81 -5.38 3.37
C LEU A 184 28.06 -6.71 3.23
N VAL A 185 26.73 -6.65 3.26
CA VAL A 185 25.85 -7.81 3.03
C VAL A 185 25.11 -7.61 1.72
N VAL A 186 25.20 -8.57 0.81
CA VAL A 186 24.55 -8.52 -0.50
C VAL A 186 23.49 -9.60 -0.57
N ASP A 187 22.23 -9.20 -0.72
CA ASP A 187 21.12 -10.13 -0.83
C ASP A 187 21.06 -10.78 -2.22
N THR A 188 20.69 -12.05 -2.28
CA THR A 188 20.52 -12.86 -3.51
C THR A 188 21.76 -13.01 -4.41
N LEU A 189 22.94 -12.56 -3.96
CA LEU A 189 24.18 -12.71 -4.71
C LEU A 189 24.63 -14.17 -4.73
N ARG A 190 24.63 -14.74 -5.93
CA ARG A 190 25.18 -16.08 -6.15
C ARG A 190 26.70 -16.02 -6.31
N ALA A 191 27.40 -16.90 -5.60
CA ALA A 191 28.85 -17.01 -5.67
C ALA A 191 29.36 -17.27 -7.11
N ASP A 192 28.67 -18.13 -7.89
CA ASP A 192 29.06 -18.46 -9.27
C ASP A 192 28.88 -17.32 -10.28
N LYS A 193 28.45 -16.13 -9.83
CA LYS A 193 28.33 -14.91 -10.65
C LYS A 193 29.36 -13.83 -10.29
N LEU A 194 30.33 -14.15 -9.43
CA LEU A 194 31.46 -13.29 -9.11
C LEU A 194 32.66 -13.66 -9.99
N SER A 195 33.29 -12.66 -10.63
CA SER A 195 34.46 -12.89 -11.48
C SER A 195 35.65 -13.42 -10.70
N GLY A 196 35.83 -12.99 -9.44
CA GLY A 196 36.83 -13.55 -8.52
C GLY A 196 36.63 -15.03 -8.19
N TYR A 197 35.44 -15.60 -8.44
CA TYR A 197 35.16 -17.03 -8.28
C TYR A 197 35.09 -17.79 -9.61
N GLY A 198 35.59 -17.21 -10.70
CA GLY A 198 35.70 -17.86 -12.01
C GLY A 198 34.52 -17.63 -12.95
N TYR A 199 33.66 -16.65 -12.68
CA TYR A 199 32.63 -16.28 -13.65
C TYR A 199 33.24 -15.66 -14.91
N ALA A 200 32.79 -16.10 -16.08
CA ALA A 200 33.40 -15.76 -17.37
C ALA A 200 33.36 -14.26 -17.73
N ARG A 201 32.44 -13.50 -17.14
CA ARG A 201 32.33 -12.05 -17.33
C ARG A 201 32.85 -11.33 -16.08
N GLN A 202 33.58 -10.23 -16.28
CA GLN A 202 34.08 -9.40 -15.19
C GLN A 202 32.97 -8.57 -14.56
N THR A 203 32.24 -9.17 -13.62
CA THR A 203 31.05 -8.58 -12.97
C THR A 203 31.34 -7.97 -11.60
N SER A 204 32.48 -8.29 -10.97
CA SER A 204 32.79 -7.85 -9.60
C SER A 204 34.18 -7.23 -9.42
N PRO A 205 34.66 -6.33 -10.32
CA PRO A 205 36.05 -5.87 -10.33
C PRO A 205 36.51 -5.22 -9.01
N HIS A 206 35.65 -4.47 -8.32
CA HIS A 206 36.00 -3.86 -7.02
C HIS A 206 36.02 -4.87 -5.88
N MET A 207 35.14 -5.88 -5.89
CA MET A 207 35.17 -6.94 -4.88
C MET A 207 36.40 -7.83 -5.06
N ASP A 208 36.78 -8.10 -6.31
CA ASP A 208 37.97 -8.88 -6.66
C ASP A 208 39.25 -8.14 -6.23
N GLN A 209 39.27 -6.81 -6.21
CA GLN A 209 40.39 -6.01 -5.69
C GLN A 209 40.52 -6.11 -4.17
N VAL A 210 39.40 -6.14 -3.45
CA VAL A 210 39.40 -6.24 -1.98
C VAL A 210 39.74 -7.65 -1.50
N GLY A 211 39.44 -8.68 -2.29
CA GLY A 211 39.70 -10.08 -1.94
C GLY A 211 41.11 -10.61 -2.25
N ARG A 212 42.00 -9.79 -2.79
CA ARG A 212 43.41 -10.12 -3.08
C ARG A 212 44.30 -9.74 -1.91
#